data_AF-L8K004-F1
#
_entry.id   AF-L8K004-F1
#
_cell.length_a   1.000
_cell.length_b   1.000
_cell.length_c   1.000
_cell.angle_alpha   90.00
_cell.angle_beta   90.00
_cell.angle_gamma   90.00
#
_symmetry.space_group_name_H-M   'P 1'
#
loop_
_entity.id
_entity.type
_entity.pdbx_description
1 polymer ?
#
loop_
_entity_poly.entity_id
_entity_poly.type
_entity_poly.pdbx_seq_one_letter_code
_entity_poly.pdbx_strand_id
1 'polypeptide(L)'
;MGFNRMFGVLVAVCICFGAAAQNEDTTLVMVKADIIDADTREPVKAKIKYESLPYGSKIGVFSGNSFSFNIENGSDYAVMITADGYSPYSETIKASDATDRRIFKTIELKPTGVNKLIRLEKLIFALGRAEITDASHQELDELVEMLKQNENITIQLEGHTDFRGNAKQNMKLSEERVEAVKEYLVGKGIDKKRIKTRAFGGTQPLSRGDDNESRRSNRRVEVRILSN
;
A
#
# COMPACT_ATOMS: atom_id res chain seq x y z
N MET A 1 7.98 89.71 -24.97
CA MET A 1 7.80 90.03 -23.53
C MET A 1 6.44 89.45 -23.13
N GLY A 2 6.25 88.42 -22.31
CA GLY A 2 7.10 87.74 -21.33
C GLY A 2 6.24 87.54 -20.07
N PHE A 3 5.84 86.29 -19.78
CA PHE A 3 5.33 85.74 -18.48
C PHE A 3 4.00 86.35 -17.94
N ASN A 4 3.12 85.67 -17.19
CA ASN A 4 3.26 84.46 -16.38
C ASN A 4 1.87 83.82 -16.11
N ARG A 5 1.80 82.48 -16.08
CA ARG A 5 0.64 81.70 -15.61
C ARG A 5 0.73 81.54 -14.09
N MET A 6 -0.33 81.82 -13.34
CA MET A 6 -0.40 81.54 -11.90
C MET A 6 -1.36 80.37 -11.66
N PHE A 7 -0.79 79.22 -11.33
CA PHE A 7 -1.49 78.02 -10.87
C PHE A 7 -1.86 78.19 -9.38
N GLY A 8 -3.13 77.99 -9.03
CA GLY A 8 -3.59 77.84 -7.66
C GLY A 8 -3.32 76.42 -7.16
N VAL A 9 -2.65 76.29 -6.01
CA VAL A 9 -2.35 75.02 -5.35
C VAL A 9 -3.57 74.60 -4.51
N LEU A 10 -4.15 73.44 -4.81
CA LEU A 10 -5.14 72.75 -3.98
C LEU A 10 -4.39 71.82 -3.02
N VAL A 11 -4.40 72.10 -1.72
CA VAL A 11 -3.85 71.22 -0.68
C VAL A 11 -4.91 70.16 -0.36
N ALA A 12 -4.69 68.92 -0.80
CA ALA A 12 -5.49 67.77 -0.39
C ALA A 12 -4.90 67.21 0.92
N VAL A 13 -5.66 67.31 2.01
CA VAL A 13 -5.35 66.65 3.29
C VAL A 13 -5.64 65.16 3.12
N CYS A 14 -4.59 64.35 3.06
CA CYS A 14 -4.70 62.90 3.04
C CYS A 14 -4.91 62.40 4.47
N ILE A 15 -6.16 62.07 4.84
CA ILE A 15 -6.46 61.37 6.09
C ILE A 15 -6.13 59.90 5.85
N CYS A 16 -4.92 59.48 6.24
CA CYS A 16 -4.55 58.08 6.32
C CYS A 16 -5.38 57.42 7.44
N PHE A 17 -6.48 56.76 7.10
CA PHE A 17 -7.02 55.70 7.94
C PHE A 17 -6.01 54.54 7.90
N GLY A 18 -5.19 54.43 8.95
CA GLY A 18 -4.39 53.24 9.17
C GLY A 18 -5.33 52.06 9.33
N ALA A 19 -5.42 51.21 8.31
CA ALA A 19 -5.94 49.87 8.47
C ALA A 19 -4.99 49.15 9.44
N ALA A 20 -5.38 49.06 10.71
CA ALA A 20 -4.73 48.17 11.64
C ALA A 20 -4.89 46.76 11.08
N ALA A 21 -3.80 46.20 10.55
CA ALA A 21 -3.71 44.78 10.30
C ALA A 21 -3.98 44.09 11.64
N GLN A 22 -5.14 43.42 11.75
CA GLN A 22 -5.38 42.51 12.86
C GLN A 22 -4.26 41.47 12.79
N ASN A 23 -3.37 41.51 13.79
CA ASN A 23 -2.45 40.42 14.06
C ASN A 23 -3.34 39.21 14.40
N GLU A 24 -3.64 38.38 13.41
CA GLU A 24 -4.07 37.03 13.69
C GLU A 24 -2.91 36.38 14.42
N ASP A 25 -3.11 36.13 15.72
CA ASP A 25 -2.22 35.37 16.57
C ASP A 25 -2.11 33.96 15.97
N THR A 26 -1.25 33.82 14.96
CA THR A 26 -1.03 32.63 14.15
C THR A 26 -0.24 31.64 14.99
N THR A 27 -0.91 31.19 16.05
CA THR A 27 -0.43 30.15 16.92
C THR A 27 -0.42 28.86 16.11
N LEU A 28 0.78 28.35 15.85
CA LEU A 28 0.97 27.10 15.14
C LEU A 28 0.87 25.95 16.14
N VAL A 29 0.16 24.90 15.73
CA VAL A 29 0.12 23.60 16.40
C VAL A 29 0.98 22.64 15.58
N MET A 30 1.92 21.97 16.25
CA MET A 30 2.74 20.95 15.62
C MET A 30 2.01 19.62 15.62
N VAL A 31 1.81 19.06 14.43
CA VAL A 31 1.35 17.68 14.27
C VAL A 31 2.59 16.81 14.01
N LYS A 32 2.68 15.67 14.69
CA LYS A 32 3.65 14.63 14.40
C LYS A 32 2.99 13.26 14.49
N ALA A 33 3.23 12.41 13.51
CA ALA A 33 2.74 11.04 13.58
C ALA A 33 3.74 10.04 13.04
N ASP A 34 3.78 8.87 13.66
CA ASP A 34 4.46 7.67 13.16
C ASP A 34 3.43 6.77 12.44
N ILE A 35 3.87 6.10 11.39
CA ILE A 35 3.03 5.24 10.54
C ILE A 35 3.53 3.81 10.67
N ILE A 36 2.67 2.91 11.10
CA ILE A 36 3.01 1.51 11.36
C ILE A 36 2.00 0.56 10.73
N ASP A 37 2.43 -0.67 10.52
CA ASP A 37 1.57 -1.80 10.18
C ASP A 37 0.72 -2.17 11.41
N ALA A 38 -0.59 -2.32 11.22
CA ALA A 38 -1.53 -2.62 12.30
C ALA A 38 -1.26 -3.99 12.97
N ASP A 39 -0.75 -4.97 12.20
CA ASP A 39 -0.51 -6.34 12.63
C ASP A 39 0.91 -6.51 13.18
N THR A 40 1.93 -6.09 12.43
CA THR A 40 3.34 -6.33 12.78
C THR A 40 3.95 -5.26 13.66
N ARG A 41 3.32 -4.07 13.73
CA ARG A 41 3.85 -2.85 14.38
C ARG A 41 5.12 -2.30 13.75
N GLU A 42 5.54 -2.82 12.60
CA GLU A 42 6.72 -2.32 11.88
C GLU A 42 6.43 -0.97 11.19
N PRO A 43 7.43 -0.09 11.03
CA PRO A 43 7.25 1.19 10.34
C PRO A 43 6.89 1.00 8.86
N VAL A 44 5.85 1.71 8.39
CA VAL A 44 5.39 1.64 7.00
C VAL A 44 5.71 2.93 6.27
N LYS A 45 6.52 2.83 5.20
CA LYS A 45 6.76 3.96 4.30
C LYS A 45 5.50 4.23 3.48
N ALA A 46 4.90 5.38 3.68
CA ALA A 46 3.67 5.80 3.01
C ALA A 46 3.85 7.14 2.29
N LYS A 47 2.95 7.41 1.35
CA LYS A 47 2.72 8.75 0.80
C LYS A 47 1.60 9.40 1.61
N ILE A 48 1.83 10.60 2.07
CA ILE A 48 0.90 11.36 2.89
C ILE A 48 0.57 12.67 2.19
N LYS A 49 -0.71 12.99 2.12
CA LYS A 49 -1.24 14.27 1.67
C LYS A 49 -2.01 14.89 2.83
N TYR A 50 -1.84 16.18 3.06
CA TYR A 50 -2.70 16.95 3.96
C TYR A 50 -3.28 18.17 3.24
N GLU A 51 -4.42 18.64 3.73
CA GLU A 51 -5.17 19.76 3.16
C GLU A 51 -5.97 20.50 4.24
N SER A 52 -5.85 21.84 4.32
CA SER A 52 -6.61 22.65 5.27
C SER A 52 -8.09 22.68 4.90
N LEU A 53 -8.99 22.54 5.88
CA LEU A 53 -10.43 22.58 5.68
C LEU A 53 -11.02 23.95 6.04
N PRO A 54 -12.13 24.36 5.41
CA PRO A 54 -12.84 23.64 4.34
C PRO A 54 -12.31 23.93 2.93
N TYR A 55 -11.49 24.98 2.75
CA TYR A 55 -11.19 25.55 1.42
C TYR A 55 -9.96 24.97 0.71
N GLY A 56 -9.20 24.10 1.35
CA GLY A 56 -8.02 23.46 0.75
C GLY A 56 -6.86 24.40 0.44
N SER A 57 -6.85 25.61 1.01
CA SER A 57 -5.88 26.67 0.67
C SER A 57 -4.43 26.32 1.01
N LYS A 58 -4.21 25.38 1.94
CA LYS A 58 -2.90 24.83 2.29
C LYS A 58 -2.88 23.33 2.04
N ILE A 59 -1.95 22.91 1.19
CA ILE A 59 -1.71 21.50 0.87
C ILE A 59 -0.24 21.15 1.07
N GLY A 60 0.02 19.90 1.40
CA GLY A 60 1.36 19.36 1.30
C GLY A 60 1.35 17.86 1.06
N VAL A 61 2.44 17.39 0.46
CA VAL A 61 2.66 15.99 0.16
C VAL A 61 4.05 15.62 0.61
N PHE A 62 4.16 14.54 1.36
CA PHE A 62 5.43 13.99 1.81
C PHE A 62 5.38 12.46 1.76
N SER A 63 6.56 11.84 1.80
CA SER A 63 6.69 10.39 1.82
C SER A 63 7.65 9.98 2.94
N GLY A 64 7.25 9.02 3.76
CA GLY A 64 8.03 8.61 4.92
C GLY A 64 7.28 7.59 5.76
N ASN A 65 7.94 7.10 6.81
CA ASN A 65 7.34 6.28 7.87
C ASN A 65 6.83 7.10 9.05
N SER A 66 7.05 8.41 9.02
CA SER A 66 6.55 9.39 9.96
C SER A 66 6.41 10.72 9.23
N PHE A 67 5.69 11.66 9.83
CA PHE A 67 5.60 13.02 9.34
C PHE A 67 5.49 14.03 10.45
N SER A 68 5.82 15.28 10.13
CA SER A 68 5.50 16.42 10.96
C SER A 68 5.21 17.65 10.10
N PHE A 69 4.18 18.40 10.48
CA PHE A 69 3.83 19.68 9.86
C PHE A 69 3.12 20.55 10.90
N ASN A 70 3.09 21.86 10.63
CA ASN A 70 2.38 22.81 11.48
C ASN A 70 1.01 23.13 10.88
N ILE A 71 -0.02 23.16 11.73
CA ILE A 71 -1.37 23.63 11.40
C ILE A 71 -1.66 24.92 12.14
N GLU A 72 -2.53 25.76 11.58
CA GLU A 72 -3.01 26.96 12.27
C GLU A 72 -4.02 26.60 13.36
N ASN A 73 -3.90 27.25 14.51
CA ASN A 73 -4.89 27.15 15.57
C ASN A 73 -6.26 27.62 15.06
N GLY A 74 -7.32 26.89 15.41
CA GLY A 74 -8.68 27.13 14.91
C GLY A 74 -9.00 26.57 13.53
N SER A 75 -8.02 25.99 12.83
CA SER A 75 -8.21 25.34 11.53
C SER A 75 -8.17 23.81 11.63
N ASP A 76 -9.02 23.15 10.85
CA ASP A 76 -9.04 21.70 10.69
C ASP A 76 -8.25 21.29 9.45
N TYR A 77 -7.65 20.11 9.45
CA TYR A 77 -6.86 19.60 8.34
C TYR A 77 -7.24 18.15 8.04
N ALA A 78 -7.59 17.86 6.79
CA ALA A 78 -7.74 16.50 6.30
C ALA A 78 -6.36 15.90 5.99
N VAL A 79 -6.08 14.72 6.51
CA VAL A 79 -4.89 13.93 6.21
C VAL A 79 -5.33 12.66 5.48
N MET A 80 -4.64 12.33 4.40
CA MET A 80 -4.80 11.11 3.61
C MET A 80 -3.46 10.41 3.48
N ILE A 81 -3.42 9.12 3.78
CA ILE A 81 -2.21 8.29 3.79
C ILE A 81 -2.45 7.06 2.93
N THR A 82 -1.54 6.82 2.00
CA THR A 82 -1.59 5.69 1.07
C THR A 82 -0.25 4.97 1.05
N ALA A 83 -0.26 3.65 1.11
CA ALA A 83 0.93 2.80 0.97
C ALA A 83 0.56 1.54 0.18
N ASP A 84 1.51 1.03 -0.61
CA ASP A 84 1.30 -0.18 -1.42
C ASP A 84 1.03 -1.39 -0.51
N GLY A 85 -0.06 -2.12 -0.76
CA GLY A 85 -0.47 -3.26 0.05
C GLY A 85 -1.32 -2.91 1.29
N TYR A 86 -1.60 -1.62 1.55
CA TYR A 86 -2.38 -1.16 2.69
C TYR A 86 -3.67 -0.44 2.29
N SER A 87 -4.68 -0.50 3.17
CA SER A 87 -5.92 0.24 3.00
C SER A 87 -5.62 1.74 3.16
N PRO A 88 -6.12 2.62 2.26
CA PRO A 88 -5.98 4.06 2.43
C PRO A 88 -6.54 4.51 3.78
N TYR A 89 -5.79 5.33 4.49
CA TYR A 89 -6.21 5.93 5.75
C TYR A 89 -6.56 7.41 5.53
N SER A 90 -7.63 7.88 6.15
CA SER A 90 -7.94 9.30 6.19
C SER A 90 -8.52 9.72 7.54
N GLU A 91 -8.11 10.88 8.01
CA GLU A 91 -8.57 11.47 9.26
C GLU A 91 -8.60 13.00 9.15
N THR A 92 -9.53 13.64 9.87
CA THR A 92 -9.49 15.09 10.08
C THR A 92 -8.79 15.38 11.41
N ILE A 93 -7.70 16.14 11.36
CA ILE A 93 -6.97 16.64 12.52
C ILE A 93 -7.50 18.02 12.87
N LYS A 94 -7.97 18.19 14.10
CA LYS A 94 -8.45 19.48 14.59
C LYS A 94 -7.37 20.11 15.45
N ALA A 95 -7.07 21.38 15.20
CA ALA A 95 -6.12 22.11 16.05
C ALA A 95 -6.58 22.20 17.52
N SER A 96 -7.89 22.11 17.76
CA SER A 96 -8.48 22.05 19.10
C SER A 96 -8.06 20.84 19.93
N ASP A 97 -7.59 19.77 19.29
CA ASP A 97 -7.20 18.53 19.97
C ASP A 97 -5.77 18.59 20.53
N ALA A 98 -5.08 19.71 20.32
CA ALA A 98 -3.69 19.89 20.73
C ALA A 98 -3.53 20.03 22.25
N THR A 99 -2.54 19.33 22.79
CA THR A 99 -2.03 19.56 24.16
C THR A 99 -0.67 20.24 24.05
N ASP A 100 -0.47 21.36 24.74
CA ASP A 100 0.76 22.17 24.65
C ASP A 100 1.19 22.48 23.21
N ARG A 101 0.20 22.78 22.35
CA ARG A 101 0.38 23.06 20.91
C ARG A 101 1.00 21.91 20.12
N ARG A 102 0.83 20.67 20.60
CA ARG A 102 1.34 19.46 19.94
C ARG A 102 0.25 18.41 19.84
N ILE A 103 0.24 17.72 18.71
CA ILE A 103 -0.57 16.54 18.45
C ILE A 103 0.39 15.43 18.05
N PHE A 104 0.49 14.40 18.89
CA PHE A 104 1.25 13.19 18.61
C PHE A 104 0.30 12.04 18.32
N LYS A 105 0.53 11.33 17.23
CA LYS A 105 -0.29 10.19 16.81
C LYS A 105 0.56 9.00 16.38
N THR A 106 -0.03 7.82 16.49
CA THR A 106 0.44 6.61 15.82
C THR A 106 -0.68 6.17 14.89
N ILE A 107 -0.38 6.12 13.59
CA ILE A 107 -1.34 5.76 12.55
C ILE A 107 -1.07 4.32 12.16
N GLU A 108 -2.08 3.48 12.37
CA GLU A 108 -2.04 2.06 12.05
C GLU A 108 -2.67 1.83 10.67
N LEU A 109 -1.83 1.49 9.68
CA LEU A 109 -2.31 1.10 8.36
C LEU A 109 -2.67 -0.38 8.37
N LYS A 110 -3.88 -0.69 7.91
CA LYS A 110 -4.36 -2.08 7.80
C LYS A 110 -3.87 -2.70 6.49
N PRO A 111 -3.09 -3.78 6.52
CA PRO A 111 -2.75 -4.52 5.31
C PRO A 111 -4.03 -4.96 4.59
N THR A 112 -4.09 -4.75 3.29
CA THR A 112 -5.16 -5.31 2.45
C THR A 112 -4.99 -6.81 2.25
N GLY A 113 -3.79 -7.33 2.47
CA GLY A 113 -3.44 -8.68 2.03
C GLY A 113 -3.29 -8.79 0.50
N VAL A 114 -3.57 -7.74 -0.28
CA VAL A 114 -3.26 -7.69 -1.72
C VAL A 114 -1.74 -7.76 -1.92
N ASN A 115 -1.32 -8.50 -2.94
CA ASN A 115 0.05 -8.90 -3.22
C ASN A 115 0.72 -9.80 -2.17
N LYS A 116 0.00 -10.21 -1.10
CA LYS A 116 0.51 -11.22 -0.16
C LYS A 116 0.82 -12.51 -0.93
N LEU A 117 2.04 -13.01 -0.75
CA LEU A 117 2.51 -14.25 -1.32
C LEU A 117 2.49 -15.33 -0.24
N ILE A 118 1.70 -16.37 -0.45
CA ILE A 118 1.56 -17.52 0.44
C ILE A 118 2.27 -18.70 -0.23
N ARG A 119 3.20 -19.35 0.47
CA ARG A 119 3.80 -20.59 -0.02
C ARG A 119 3.04 -21.79 0.51
N LEU A 120 2.75 -22.73 -0.39
CA LEU A 120 2.17 -24.03 -0.04
C LEU A 120 3.34 -24.99 0.25
N GLU A 121 3.73 -25.08 1.52
CA GLU A 121 4.95 -25.79 1.96
C GLU A 121 4.76 -27.32 1.97
N LYS A 122 3.51 -27.80 2.10
CA LYS A 122 3.14 -29.22 2.08
C LYS A 122 2.70 -29.70 0.69
N LEU A 123 2.47 -28.80 -0.26
CA LEU A 123 2.25 -29.12 -1.66
C LEU A 123 3.54 -29.60 -2.32
N ILE A 124 3.67 -30.92 -2.45
CA ILE A 124 4.91 -31.56 -2.91
C ILE A 124 4.71 -32.16 -4.29
N PHE A 125 5.56 -31.73 -5.23
CA PHE A 125 5.65 -32.34 -6.55
C PHE A 125 6.92 -33.20 -6.68
N ALA A 126 6.72 -34.44 -7.16
CA ALA A 126 7.83 -35.29 -7.59
C ALA A 126 8.59 -34.67 -8.77
N LEU A 127 9.83 -35.11 -8.97
CA LEU A 127 10.67 -34.66 -10.08
C LEU A 127 9.97 -34.95 -11.42
N GLY A 128 9.85 -33.93 -12.27
CA GLY A 128 9.24 -34.06 -13.60
C GLY A 128 7.74 -34.33 -13.59
N ARG A 129 7.05 -34.21 -12.45
CA ARG A 129 5.60 -34.43 -12.35
C ARG A 129 4.84 -33.19 -11.89
N ALA A 130 3.58 -33.12 -12.33
CA ALA A 130 2.57 -32.15 -11.93
C ALA A 130 1.41 -32.78 -11.14
N GLU A 131 1.51 -34.06 -10.82
CA GLU A 131 0.50 -34.78 -10.03
C GLU A 131 0.54 -34.32 -8.56
N ILE A 132 -0.65 -34.00 -8.03
CA ILE A 132 -0.84 -33.65 -6.62
C ILE A 132 -0.92 -34.95 -5.83
N THR A 133 -0.13 -35.04 -4.76
CA THR A 133 -0.11 -36.22 -3.88
C THR A 133 -1.17 -36.08 -2.78
N ASP A 134 -1.64 -37.21 -2.22
CA ASP A 134 -2.61 -37.20 -1.12
C ASP A 134 -2.14 -36.39 0.09
N ALA A 135 -0.83 -36.41 0.36
CA ALA A 135 -0.22 -35.61 1.43
C ALA A 135 -0.37 -34.09 1.24
N SER A 136 -0.60 -33.64 0.00
CA SER A 136 -0.80 -32.23 -0.35
C SER A 136 -2.25 -31.77 -0.21
N HIS A 137 -3.23 -32.70 -0.17
CA HIS A 137 -4.65 -32.35 -0.15
C HIS A 137 -5.04 -31.51 1.06
N GLN A 138 -4.47 -31.79 2.24
CA GLN A 138 -4.80 -31.03 3.45
C GLN A 138 -4.53 -29.53 3.29
N GLU A 139 -3.35 -29.16 2.80
CA GLU A 139 -2.99 -27.73 2.63
C GLU A 139 -3.79 -27.07 1.51
N LEU A 140 -4.12 -27.81 0.46
CA LEU A 140 -5.02 -27.32 -0.58
C LEU A 140 -6.45 -27.13 -0.07
N ASP A 141 -6.94 -28.00 0.82
CA ASP A 141 -8.26 -27.85 1.45
C ASP A 141 -8.28 -26.64 2.40
N GLU A 142 -7.20 -26.38 3.14
CA GLU A 142 -7.04 -25.15 3.92
C GLU A 142 -7.13 -23.88 3.03
N LEU A 143 -6.49 -23.92 1.85
CA LEU A 143 -6.61 -22.84 0.86
C LEU A 143 -8.04 -22.70 0.30
N VAL A 144 -8.74 -23.81 0.04
CA VAL A 144 -10.15 -23.79 -0.38
C VAL A 144 -11.02 -23.11 0.67
N GLU A 145 -10.88 -23.47 1.94
CA GLU A 145 -11.68 -22.88 3.01
C GLU A 145 -11.40 -21.38 3.17
N MET A 146 -10.14 -20.96 3.06
CA MET A 146 -9.80 -19.53 3.02
C MET A 146 -10.50 -18.80 1.86
N LEU A 147 -10.53 -19.38 0.66
CA LEU A 147 -11.15 -18.77 -0.52
C LEU A 147 -12.69 -18.77 -0.45
N LYS A 148 -13.30 -19.74 0.23
CA LYS A 148 -14.74 -19.76 0.51
C LYS A 148 -15.14 -18.71 1.54
N GLN A 149 -14.37 -18.56 2.61
CA GLN A 149 -14.63 -17.54 3.65
C GLN A 149 -14.44 -16.11 3.13
N ASN A 150 -13.66 -15.94 2.06
CA ASN A 150 -13.33 -14.64 1.49
C ASN A 150 -13.72 -14.58 0.01
N GLU A 151 -15.02 -14.47 -0.27
CA GLU A 151 -15.57 -14.59 -1.64
C GLU A 151 -15.04 -13.55 -2.64
N ASN A 152 -14.59 -12.39 -2.17
CA ASN A 152 -14.05 -11.31 -3.01
C ASN A 152 -12.58 -11.53 -3.40
N ILE A 153 -11.88 -12.46 -2.74
CA ILE A 153 -10.46 -12.69 -3.03
C ILE A 153 -10.29 -13.31 -4.40
N THR A 154 -9.42 -12.71 -5.22
CA THR A 154 -8.88 -13.29 -6.44
C THR A 154 -7.41 -13.62 -6.22
N ILE A 155 -6.96 -14.80 -6.64
CA ILE A 155 -5.59 -15.27 -6.49
C ILE A 155 -4.89 -15.50 -7.83
N GLN A 156 -3.57 -15.50 -7.81
CA GLN A 156 -2.69 -16.01 -8.86
C GLN A 156 -1.84 -17.14 -8.31
N LEU A 157 -1.90 -18.30 -8.96
CA LEU A 157 -1.01 -19.43 -8.71
C LEU A 157 0.28 -19.24 -9.52
N GLU A 158 1.42 -19.23 -8.85
CA GLU A 158 2.74 -19.01 -9.42
C GLU A 158 3.55 -20.32 -9.38
N GLY A 159 3.82 -20.87 -10.56
CA GLY A 159 4.44 -22.19 -10.73
C GLY A 159 5.95 -22.09 -10.93
N HIS A 160 6.69 -22.91 -10.17
CA HIS A 160 8.14 -22.96 -10.24
C HIS A 160 8.66 -24.39 -10.37
N THR A 161 9.83 -24.51 -10.99
CA THR A 161 10.58 -25.76 -11.12
C THR A 161 12.00 -25.57 -10.60
N ASP A 162 12.80 -26.64 -10.73
CA ASP A 162 14.25 -26.50 -10.64
C ASP A 162 14.76 -25.51 -11.70
N PHE A 163 15.86 -24.81 -11.39
CA PHE A 163 16.55 -23.91 -12.32
C PHE A 163 17.42 -24.67 -13.32
N ARG A 164 17.75 -25.93 -13.03
CA ARG A 164 18.53 -26.81 -13.91
C ARG A 164 17.65 -27.50 -14.95
N GLY A 165 18.26 -27.94 -16.05
CA GLY A 165 17.59 -28.66 -17.12
C GLY A 165 17.10 -27.76 -18.26
N ASN A 166 16.22 -28.30 -19.10
CA ASN A 166 15.75 -27.59 -20.29
C ASN A 166 14.70 -26.53 -19.90
N ALA A 167 14.97 -25.26 -20.20
CA ALA A 167 14.10 -24.14 -19.83
C ALA A 167 12.66 -24.27 -20.37
N LYS A 168 12.48 -24.79 -21.59
CA LYS A 168 11.15 -24.98 -22.20
C LYS A 168 10.36 -26.09 -21.49
N GLN A 169 11.02 -27.19 -21.14
CA GLN A 169 10.40 -28.27 -20.37
C GLN A 169 10.04 -27.80 -18.95
N ASN A 170 10.92 -27.04 -18.32
CA ASN A 170 10.67 -26.45 -17.00
C ASN A 170 9.49 -25.47 -17.02
N MET A 171 9.40 -24.63 -18.05
CA MET A 171 8.25 -23.74 -18.21
C MET A 171 6.94 -24.53 -18.32
N LYS A 172 6.89 -25.52 -19.22
CA LYS A 172 5.72 -26.39 -19.39
C LYS A 172 5.34 -27.12 -18.10
N LEU A 173 6.34 -27.64 -17.38
CA LEU A 173 6.10 -28.34 -16.11
C LEU A 173 5.55 -27.39 -15.03
N SER A 174 6.03 -26.15 -14.95
CA SER A 174 5.43 -25.16 -14.04
C SER A 174 4.00 -24.79 -14.42
N GLU A 175 3.67 -24.72 -15.71
CA GLU A 175 2.30 -24.48 -16.20
C GLU A 175 1.38 -25.64 -15.81
N GLU A 176 1.81 -26.88 -16.03
CA GLU A 176 1.06 -28.09 -15.67
C GLU A 176 0.77 -28.13 -14.16
N ARG A 177 1.72 -27.73 -13.32
CA ARG A 177 1.55 -27.71 -11.85
C ARG A 177 0.51 -26.70 -11.39
N VAL A 178 0.54 -25.47 -11.92
CA VAL A 178 -0.45 -24.46 -11.52
C VAL A 178 -1.83 -24.79 -12.06
N GLU A 179 -1.93 -25.44 -13.24
CA GLU A 179 -3.23 -25.90 -13.75
C GLU A 179 -3.77 -27.06 -12.91
N ALA A 180 -2.94 -28.01 -12.48
CA ALA A 180 -3.38 -29.09 -11.58
C ALA A 180 -3.93 -28.54 -10.24
N VAL A 181 -3.25 -27.56 -9.65
CA VAL A 181 -3.73 -26.90 -8.42
C VAL A 181 -5.04 -26.14 -8.69
N LYS A 182 -5.13 -25.42 -9.81
CA LYS A 182 -6.35 -24.71 -10.20
C LYS A 182 -7.53 -25.67 -10.41
N GLU A 183 -7.32 -26.79 -11.10
CA GLU A 183 -8.33 -27.81 -11.30
C GLU A 183 -8.81 -28.40 -9.98
N TYR A 184 -7.89 -28.66 -9.04
CA TYR A 184 -8.23 -29.08 -7.69
C TYR A 184 -9.15 -28.07 -6.99
N LEU A 185 -8.77 -26.79 -6.97
CA LEU A 185 -9.56 -25.72 -6.32
C LEU A 185 -10.93 -25.54 -6.97
N VAL A 186 -11.00 -25.58 -8.30
CA VAL A 186 -12.27 -25.50 -9.06
C VAL A 186 -13.16 -26.72 -8.76
N GLY A 187 -12.58 -27.92 -8.70
CA GLY A 187 -13.29 -29.15 -8.33
C GLY A 187 -13.87 -29.10 -6.91
N LYS A 188 -13.30 -28.27 -6.03
CA LYS A 188 -13.78 -28.01 -4.67
C LYS A 188 -14.76 -26.81 -4.58
N GLY A 189 -15.16 -26.24 -5.72
CA GLY A 189 -16.21 -25.23 -5.82
C GLY A 189 -15.74 -23.78 -5.89
N ILE A 190 -14.44 -23.51 -6.04
CA ILE A 190 -13.94 -22.15 -6.24
C ILE A 190 -14.18 -21.71 -7.69
N ASP A 191 -14.76 -20.52 -7.91
CA ASP A 191 -14.97 -19.99 -9.26
C ASP A 191 -13.63 -19.82 -10.00
N LYS A 192 -13.51 -20.45 -11.18
CA LYS A 192 -12.34 -20.36 -12.07
C LYS A 192 -11.94 -18.92 -12.38
N LYS A 193 -12.88 -17.96 -12.41
CA LYS A 193 -12.59 -16.53 -12.65
C LYS A 193 -11.73 -15.91 -11.55
N ARG A 194 -11.83 -16.42 -10.32
CA ARG A 194 -11.08 -15.99 -9.13
C ARG A 194 -9.66 -16.57 -9.08
N ILE A 195 -9.30 -17.45 -10.01
CA ILE A 195 -7.98 -18.11 -10.04
C ILE A 195 -7.27 -17.78 -11.35
N LYS A 196 -6.19 -17.02 -11.26
CA LYS A 196 -5.22 -16.80 -12.33
C LYS A 196 -4.05 -17.76 -12.17
N THR A 197 -3.35 -18.04 -13.26
CA THR A 197 -2.14 -18.87 -13.25
C THR A 197 -1.01 -18.14 -13.95
N ARG A 198 0.21 -18.31 -13.44
CA ARG A 198 1.44 -17.81 -14.05
C ARG A 198 2.55 -18.81 -13.82
N ALA A 199 3.29 -19.13 -14.87
CA ALA A 199 4.41 -20.04 -14.81
C ALA A 199 5.74 -19.27 -14.96
N PHE A 200 6.74 -19.69 -14.19
CA PHE A 200 8.08 -19.10 -14.22
C PHE A 200 9.17 -20.11 -14.58
N GLY A 201 8.84 -21.39 -14.70
CA GLY A 201 9.81 -22.47 -14.83
C GLY A 201 10.90 -22.36 -13.77
N GLY A 202 12.15 -22.45 -14.22
CA GLY A 202 13.34 -22.36 -13.37
C GLY A 202 13.91 -20.96 -13.17
N THR A 203 13.22 -19.90 -13.62
CA THR A 203 13.80 -18.53 -13.68
C THR A 203 13.84 -17.82 -12.32
N GLN A 204 13.07 -18.29 -11.34
CA GLN A 204 12.97 -17.72 -9.99
C GLN A 204 13.24 -18.77 -8.92
N PRO A 205 14.49 -19.26 -8.80
CA PRO A 205 14.86 -20.20 -7.75
C PRO A 205 14.90 -19.50 -6.39
N LEU A 206 14.41 -20.17 -5.35
CA LEU A 206 14.62 -19.76 -3.95
C LEU A 206 16.04 -20.07 -3.49
N SER A 207 16.57 -21.22 -3.93
CA SER A 207 17.92 -21.66 -3.64
C SER A 207 18.64 -22.11 -4.91
N ARG A 208 19.94 -21.83 -4.98
CA ARG A 208 20.83 -22.37 -6.03
C ARG A 208 21.67 -23.55 -5.54
N GLY A 209 21.41 -24.03 -4.31
CA GLY A 209 22.05 -25.21 -3.75
C GLY A 209 21.76 -26.48 -4.55
N ASP A 210 22.66 -27.44 -4.48
CA ASP A 210 22.56 -28.71 -5.22
C ASP A 210 21.99 -29.88 -4.41
N ASP A 211 21.63 -29.61 -3.15
CA ASP A 211 21.05 -30.60 -2.26
C ASP A 211 19.55 -30.82 -2.52
N ASN A 212 19.02 -31.92 -1.99
CA ASN A 212 17.62 -32.29 -2.21
C ASN A 212 16.62 -31.30 -1.61
N GLU A 213 16.96 -30.62 -0.51
CA GLU A 213 16.09 -29.62 0.13
C GLU A 213 15.99 -28.35 -0.72
N SER A 214 17.12 -27.85 -1.23
CA SER A 214 17.17 -26.75 -2.19
C SER A 214 16.35 -27.06 -3.44
N ARG A 215 16.48 -28.27 -3.99
CA ARG A 215 15.69 -28.69 -5.15
C ARG A 215 14.20 -28.80 -4.82
N ARG A 216 13.85 -29.30 -3.63
CA ARG A 216 12.45 -29.46 -3.19
C ARG A 216 11.77 -28.10 -3.02
N SER A 217 12.42 -27.15 -2.36
CA SER A 217 11.90 -25.79 -2.17
C SER A 217 11.70 -25.05 -3.50
N ASN A 218 12.53 -25.30 -4.52
CA ASN A 218 12.32 -24.73 -5.85
C ASN A 218 11.09 -25.32 -6.59
N ARG A 219 10.74 -26.59 -6.35
CA ARG A 219 9.59 -27.26 -6.97
C ARG A 219 8.31 -26.94 -6.18
N ARG A 220 7.85 -25.69 -6.30
CA ARG A 220 6.75 -25.14 -5.52
C ARG A 220 5.68 -24.49 -6.38
N VAL A 221 4.52 -24.27 -5.76
CA VAL A 221 3.51 -23.31 -6.21
C VAL A 221 3.31 -22.29 -5.10
N GLU A 222 3.32 -21.01 -5.47
CA GLU A 222 3.02 -19.90 -4.57
C GLU A 222 1.65 -19.30 -4.93
N VAL A 223 0.95 -18.76 -3.95
CA VAL A 223 -0.37 -18.14 -4.11
C VAL A 223 -0.23 -16.66 -3.83
N ARG A 224 -0.43 -15.82 -4.85
CA ARG A 224 -0.47 -14.37 -4.70
C ARG A 224 -1.91 -13.89 -4.64
N ILE A 225 -2.26 -13.13 -3.61
CA ILE A 225 -3.56 -12.43 -3.57
C ILE A 225 -3.50 -11.24 -4.54
N LEU A 226 -4.40 -11.17 -5.52
CA LEU A 226 -4.46 -10.09 -6.50
C LEU A 226 -5.43 -8.97 -6.10
N SER A 227 -6.52 -9.33 -5.44
CA SER A 227 -7.54 -8.41 -4.93
C SER A 227 -8.31 -9.08 -3.80
N ASN A 228 -8.96 -8.29 -2.96
CA ASN A 228 -9.86 -8.73 -1.89
C ASN A 228 -11.06 -7.78 -1.74
#